data_AF-X0WKQ6-F1
#
_entry.id   AF-X0WKQ6-F1
#
_cell.length_a   1.000
_cell.length_b   1.000
_cell.length_c   1.000
_cell.angle_alpha   90.00
_cell.angle_beta   90.00
_cell.angle_gamma   90.00
#
_symmetry.space_group_name_H-M   'P 1'
#
loop_
_entity.id
_entity.type
_entity.pdbx_description
1 polymer ?
#
loop_
_entity_poly.entity_id
_entity_poly.type
_entity_poly.pdbx_seq_one_letter_code
_entity_poly.pdbx_strand_id
1 'polypeptide(L)'
;VAHAIENLPGSTFALETDGELLETLKQMASALQGTWIRLEASDKVLYHAAAVFACNYLVTLVKLSTDLWQVFGVSTPEATRALMPLLRGTLNNVENVGLPNCLTGPIARGDLGTIKKHLTALEKSAPALLSTYRELGLQTIPVALDKGKIDSDRAEELRQLLA
;
A
#
# COMPACT_ATOMS: atom_id res chain seq x y z
N VAL A 1 -13.58 10.13 17.80
CA VAL A 1 -12.79 11.33 18.18
C VAL A 1 -11.59 10.96 19.05
N ALA A 2 -11.75 10.19 20.13
CA ALA A 2 -10.62 9.78 21.00
C ALA A 2 -9.45 9.11 20.23
N HIS A 3 -9.73 8.06 19.44
CA HIS A 3 -8.69 7.40 18.64
C HIS A 3 -8.04 8.29 17.57
N ALA A 4 -8.73 9.32 17.08
CA ALA A 4 -8.16 10.24 16.11
C ALA A 4 -7.11 11.15 16.78
N ILE A 5 -7.34 11.55 18.04
CA ILE A 5 -6.39 12.33 18.84
C ILE A 5 -5.18 11.48 19.22
N GLU A 6 -5.40 10.20 19.55
CA GLU A 6 -4.32 9.23 19.85
C GLU A 6 -3.37 9.01 18.67
N ASN A 7 -3.83 9.24 17.44
CA ASN A 7 -3.01 9.10 16.23
C ASN A 7 -2.25 10.39 15.84
N LEU A 8 -2.46 11.52 16.53
CA LEU A 8 -1.81 12.79 16.18
C LEU A 8 -0.29 12.79 16.48
N PRO A 9 0.19 12.32 17.65
CA PRO A 9 1.62 12.26 17.91
C PRO A 9 2.35 11.43 16.85
N GLY A 10 3.46 11.96 16.32
CA GLY A 10 4.23 11.33 15.24
C GLY A 10 3.69 11.57 13.82
N SER A 11 2.53 12.20 13.66
CA SER A 11 2.00 12.56 12.34
C SER A 11 2.80 13.70 11.69
N THR A 12 2.85 13.71 10.36
CA THR A 12 3.37 14.84 9.58
C THR A 12 2.21 15.73 9.13
N PHE A 13 2.30 17.02 9.48
CA PHE A 13 1.33 18.05 9.09
C PHE A 13 1.80 18.74 7.81
N ALA A 14 0.98 18.69 6.77
CA ALA A 14 1.21 19.45 5.55
C ALA A 14 0.73 20.89 5.70
N LEU A 15 1.65 21.84 5.55
CA LEU A 15 1.40 23.27 5.75
C LEU A 15 1.40 23.99 4.41
N GLU A 16 0.29 24.64 4.09
CA GLU A 16 0.10 25.47 2.89
C GLU A 16 -0.16 26.90 3.34
N THR A 17 0.91 27.68 3.50
CA THR A 17 0.83 29.10 3.85
C THR A 17 2.16 29.81 3.56
N ASP A 18 2.10 31.12 3.41
CA ASP A 18 3.25 32.00 3.21
C ASP A 18 3.38 33.00 4.37
N GLY A 19 4.58 33.56 4.52
CA GLY A 19 4.86 34.63 5.49
C GLY A 19 4.81 34.19 6.94
N GLU A 20 4.44 35.12 7.84
CA GLU A 20 4.55 34.95 9.29
C GLU A 20 3.68 33.82 9.85
N LEU A 21 2.58 33.46 9.18
CA LEU A 21 1.68 32.38 9.62
C LEU A 21 2.36 31.00 9.57
N LEU A 22 3.35 30.82 8.70
CA LEU A 22 4.06 29.55 8.56
C LEU A 22 4.74 29.14 9.88
N GLU A 23 5.39 30.08 10.57
CA GLU A 23 6.08 29.78 11.84
C GLU A 23 5.09 29.41 12.94
N THR A 24 3.92 30.05 12.99
CA THR A 24 2.85 29.66 13.92
C THR A 24 2.37 28.23 13.64
N LEU A 25 2.14 27.87 12.39
CA LEU A 25 1.68 26.51 12.04
C LEU A 25 2.73 25.44 12.34
N LYS A 26 4.03 25.75 12.15
CA LYS A 26 5.12 24.85 12.56
C LYS A 26 5.12 24.61 14.06
N GLN A 27 4.99 25.67 14.86
CA GLN A 27 4.90 25.58 16.31
C GLN A 27 3.70 24.75 16.75
N MET A 28 2.54 24.92 16.10
CA MET A 28 1.35 24.11 16.36
C MET A 28 1.60 22.62 16.05
N ALA A 29 2.19 22.29 14.91
CA ALA A 29 2.53 20.92 14.55
C ALA A 29 3.47 20.27 15.58
N SER A 30 4.50 21.02 16.02
CA SER A 30 5.42 20.56 17.06
C SER A 30 4.74 20.41 18.44
N ALA A 31 3.83 21.29 18.81
CA ALA A 31 3.05 21.19 20.05
C ALA A 31 2.15 19.94 20.08
N LEU A 32 1.71 19.48 18.90
CA LEU A 32 0.99 18.21 18.72
C LEU A 32 1.91 16.99 18.63
N GLN A 33 3.21 17.15 18.91
CA GLN A 33 4.24 16.11 18.80
C GLN A 33 4.36 15.54 17.37
N GLY A 34 4.02 16.33 16.36
CA GLY A 34 4.18 15.98 14.96
C GLY A 34 5.40 16.62 14.31
N THR A 35 5.63 16.22 13.06
CA THR A 35 6.55 16.91 12.14
C THR A 35 5.75 17.73 11.13
N TRP A 36 6.42 18.53 10.30
CA TRP A 36 5.75 19.30 9.27
C TRP A 36 6.51 19.27 7.96
N ILE A 37 5.77 19.46 6.87
CA ILE A 37 6.30 19.75 5.53
C ILE A 37 5.58 20.98 4.99
N ARG A 38 6.26 21.77 4.17
CA ARG A 38 5.61 22.84 3.40
C ARG A 38 5.13 22.25 2.07
N LEU A 39 3.89 22.54 1.70
CA LEU A 39 3.34 22.24 0.38
C LEU A 39 3.08 23.55 -0.38
N GLU A 40 3.45 23.55 -1.64
CA GLU A 40 2.96 24.55 -2.59
C GLU A 40 1.49 24.26 -2.91
N ALA A 41 0.71 25.30 -3.21
CA ALA A 41 -0.72 25.14 -3.52
C ALA A 41 -0.97 24.21 -4.72
N SER A 42 -0.03 24.15 -5.67
CA SER A 42 -0.08 23.24 -6.82
C SER A 42 0.00 21.77 -6.43
N ASP A 43 0.62 21.44 -5.31
CA ASP A 43 0.95 20.07 -4.93
C ASP A 43 -0.13 19.42 -4.07
N LYS A 44 -1.07 20.22 -3.54
CA LYS A 44 -2.14 19.79 -2.63
C LYS A 44 -2.95 18.62 -3.19
N VAL A 45 -3.30 18.68 -4.47
CA VAL A 45 -4.09 17.64 -5.14
C VAL A 45 -3.32 16.33 -5.18
N LEU A 46 -2.04 16.37 -5.56
CA LEU A 46 -1.21 15.18 -5.64
C LEU A 46 -0.88 14.61 -4.25
N TYR A 47 -0.62 15.47 -3.26
CA TYR A 47 -0.48 15.08 -1.86
C TYR A 47 -1.71 14.32 -1.35
N HIS A 48 -2.92 14.84 -1.62
CA HIS A 48 -4.13 14.17 -1.20
C HIS A 48 -4.33 12.84 -1.92
N ALA A 49 -4.03 12.77 -3.23
CA ALA A 49 -4.05 11.52 -3.97
C ALA A 49 -3.07 10.48 -3.37
N ALA A 50 -1.87 10.88 -2.97
CA ALA A 50 -0.91 10.00 -2.29
C ALA A 50 -1.47 9.46 -0.97
N ALA A 51 -2.15 10.29 -0.18
CA ALA A 51 -2.84 9.86 1.04
C ALA A 51 -3.98 8.86 0.74
N VAL A 52 -4.72 9.06 -0.36
CA VAL A 52 -5.76 8.11 -0.83
C VAL A 52 -5.14 6.76 -1.19
N PHE A 53 -3.98 6.73 -1.85
CA PHE A 53 -3.24 5.49 -2.11
C PHE A 53 -2.83 4.78 -0.83
N ALA A 54 -2.28 5.51 0.15
CA ALA A 54 -1.79 4.93 1.40
C ALA A 54 -2.91 4.42 2.31
N CYS A 55 -4.05 5.11 2.37
CA CYS A 55 -5.11 4.85 3.35
C CYS A 55 -6.36 4.22 2.74
N ASN A 56 -6.98 4.87 1.75
CA ASN A 56 -8.25 4.41 1.22
C ASN A 56 -8.08 3.09 0.46
N TYR A 57 -7.09 3.03 -0.43
CA TYR A 57 -6.84 1.83 -1.20
C TYR A 57 -6.30 0.68 -0.34
N LEU A 58 -5.61 0.97 0.77
CA LEU A 58 -5.29 -0.07 1.76
C LEU A 58 -6.57 -0.72 2.33
N VAL A 59 -7.57 0.08 2.72
CA VAL A 59 -8.86 -0.45 3.18
C VAL A 59 -9.54 -1.27 2.08
N THR A 60 -9.52 -0.79 0.83
CA THR A 60 -10.03 -1.55 -0.32
C THR A 60 -9.31 -2.88 -0.47
N LEU A 61 -7.97 -2.92 -0.43
CA LEU A 61 -7.18 -4.15 -0.55
C LEU A 61 -7.50 -5.16 0.57
N VAL A 62 -7.69 -4.69 1.80
CA VAL A 62 -8.13 -5.55 2.91
C VAL A 62 -9.51 -6.13 2.63
N LYS A 63 -10.46 -5.31 2.17
CA LYS A 63 -11.81 -5.77 1.80
C LYS A 63 -11.78 -6.83 0.70
N LEU A 64 -11.05 -6.59 -0.40
CA LEU A 64 -10.91 -7.57 -1.49
C LEU A 64 -10.28 -8.88 -0.99
N SER A 65 -9.29 -8.78 -0.11
CA SER A 65 -8.66 -9.96 0.51
C SER A 65 -9.65 -10.74 1.37
N THR A 66 -10.52 -10.06 2.13
CA THR A 66 -11.55 -10.73 2.94
C THR A 66 -12.69 -11.31 2.11
N ASP A 67 -13.04 -10.70 0.96
CA ASP A 67 -14.04 -11.25 0.05
C ASP A 67 -13.56 -12.59 -0.54
N LEU A 68 -12.26 -12.70 -0.87
CA LEU A 68 -11.67 -13.96 -1.33
C LEU A 68 -11.80 -15.08 -0.29
N TRP A 69 -11.75 -14.75 1.00
CA TRP A 69 -11.93 -15.72 2.07
C TRP A 69 -13.35 -16.26 2.16
N GLN A 70 -14.35 -15.51 1.70
CA GLN A 70 -15.73 -15.96 1.66
C GLN A 70 -15.94 -17.10 0.65
N VAL A 71 -15.11 -17.18 -0.40
CA VAL A 71 -15.14 -18.27 -1.40
C VAL A 71 -14.96 -19.65 -0.76
N PHE A 72 -14.19 -19.74 0.34
CA PHE A 72 -14.00 -20.97 1.11
C PHE A 72 -14.68 -20.92 2.49
N GLY A 73 -15.72 -20.10 2.64
CA GLY A 73 -16.66 -20.16 3.75
C GLY A 73 -16.26 -19.43 5.03
N VAL A 74 -15.24 -18.55 4.99
CA VAL A 74 -14.83 -17.78 6.17
C VAL A 74 -15.47 -16.40 6.17
N SER A 75 -16.04 -15.99 7.31
CA SER A 75 -16.71 -14.69 7.43
C SER A 75 -15.72 -13.52 7.38
N THR A 76 -16.18 -12.33 6.98
CA THR A 76 -15.34 -11.12 6.95
C THR A 76 -14.66 -10.80 8.29
N PRO A 77 -15.34 -10.90 9.46
CA PRO A 77 -14.68 -10.66 10.75
C PRO A 77 -13.56 -11.67 11.06
N GLU A 78 -13.76 -12.94 10.73
CA GLU A 78 -12.75 -13.99 10.93
C GLU A 78 -11.56 -13.80 9.97
N ALA A 79 -11.83 -13.54 8.69
CA ALA A 79 -10.80 -13.25 7.70
C ALA A 79 -9.99 -12.00 8.07
N THR A 80 -10.66 -10.94 8.54
CA THR A 80 -10.00 -9.72 9.02
C THR A 80 -9.05 -10.04 10.18
N ARG A 81 -9.51 -10.81 11.17
CA ARG A 81 -8.68 -11.23 12.31
C ARG A 81 -7.48 -12.05 11.87
N ALA A 82 -7.66 -12.97 10.92
CA ALA A 82 -6.61 -13.82 10.40
C ALA A 82 -5.56 -13.06 9.57
N LEU A 83 -5.99 -12.05 8.80
CA LEU A 83 -5.11 -11.26 7.94
C LEU A 83 -4.38 -10.14 8.70
N MET A 84 -4.92 -9.67 9.83
CA MET A 84 -4.37 -8.53 10.57
C MET A 84 -2.89 -8.70 10.97
N PRO A 85 -2.42 -9.86 11.47
CA PRO A 85 -1.00 -10.07 11.75
C PRO A 85 -0.11 -9.93 10.51
N LEU A 86 -0.57 -10.39 9.33
CA LEU A 86 0.16 -10.25 8.07
C LEU A 86 0.25 -8.79 7.64
N LEU A 87 -0.85 -8.04 7.75
CA LEU A 87 -0.89 -6.60 7.43
C LEU A 87 0.05 -5.80 8.35
N ARG A 88 0.03 -6.09 9.65
CA ARG A 88 0.97 -5.46 10.61
C ARG A 88 2.42 -5.80 10.29
N GLY A 89 2.71 -7.06 9.94
CA GLY A 89 4.04 -7.47 9.48
C GLY A 89 4.49 -6.71 8.23
N THR A 90 3.60 -6.51 7.27
CA THR A 90 3.88 -5.71 6.07
C THR A 90 4.19 -4.26 6.42
N LEU A 91 3.37 -3.60 7.24
CA LEU A 91 3.62 -2.22 7.69
C LEU A 91 4.94 -2.10 8.45
N ASN A 92 5.22 -3.04 9.37
CA ASN A 92 6.47 -3.09 10.11
C ASN A 92 7.69 -3.23 9.19
N ASN A 93 7.59 -4.03 8.12
CA ASN A 93 8.66 -4.15 7.13
C ASN A 93 8.83 -2.86 6.31
N VAL A 94 7.74 -2.19 5.94
CA VAL A 94 7.82 -0.89 5.26
C VAL A 94 8.56 0.13 6.12
N GLU A 95 8.26 0.18 7.42
CA GLU A 95 8.88 1.10 8.36
C GLU A 95 10.36 0.77 8.65
N ASN A 96 10.68 -0.49 8.93
CA ASN A 96 11.99 -0.87 9.47
C ASN A 96 12.97 -1.42 8.42
N VAL A 97 12.47 -1.98 7.30
CA VAL A 97 13.30 -2.50 6.20
C VAL A 97 13.36 -1.50 5.03
N GLY A 98 12.29 -0.74 4.81
CA GLY A 98 12.20 0.29 3.78
C GLY A 98 12.03 -0.26 2.35
N LEU A 99 11.55 0.60 1.45
CA LEU A 99 11.48 0.31 0.02
C LEU A 99 12.88 0.34 -0.62
N PRO A 100 13.15 -0.51 -1.64
CA PRO A 100 12.29 -1.59 -2.16
C PRO A 100 12.43 -2.90 -1.36
N ASN A 101 13.32 -2.95 -0.36
CA ASN A 101 13.72 -4.18 0.31
C ASN A 101 12.63 -4.85 1.14
N CYS A 102 11.63 -4.11 1.60
CA CYS A 102 10.48 -4.65 2.34
C CYS A 102 9.55 -5.52 1.47
N LEU A 103 9.62 -5.42 0.13
CA LEU A 103 8.80 -6.22 -0.77
C LEU A 103 9.17 -7.71 -0.66
N THR A 104 8.14 -8.55 -0.52
CA THR A 104 8.23 -10.02 -0.50
C THR A 104 7.19 -10.63 -1.46
N GLY A 105 7.08 -11.96 -1.47
CA GLY A 105 6.10 -12.67 -2.29
C GLY A 105 6.59 -13.03 -3.70
N PRO A 106 5.69 -13.51 -4.57
CA PRO A 106 6.07 -14.13 -5.84
C PRO A 106 6.61 -13.13 -6.87
N ILE A 107 6.06 -11.91 -6.95
CA ILE A 107 6.58 -10.85 -7.84
C ILE A 107 8.02 -10.50 -7.47
N ALA A 108 8.30 -10.33 -6.17
CA ALA A 108 9.62 -9.99 -5.64
C ALA A 108 10.73 -11.00 -6.00
N ARG A 109 10.38 -12.24 -6.33
CA ARG A 109 11.32 -13.31 -6.68
C ARG A 109 11.13 -13.83 -8.12
N GLY A 110 10.28 -13.21 -8.92
CA GLY A 110 10.04 -13.65 -10.30
C GLY A 110 9.33 -15.01 -10.42
N ASP A 111 8.54 -15.41 -9.43
CA ASP A 111 7.87 -16.72 -9.42
C ASP A 111 6.63 -16.73 -10.33
N LEU A 112 6.88 -16.93 -11.63
CA LEU A 112 5.84 -17.06 -12.66
C LEU A 112 4.87 -18.21 -12.39
N GLY A 113 5.35 -19.31 -11.80
CA GLY A 113 4.55 -20.50 -11.56
C GLY A 113 3.45 -20.25 -10.53
N THR A 114 3.79 -19.58 -9.43
CA THR A 114 2.82 -19.15 -8.41
C THR A 114 1.82 -18.14 -8.97
N ILE A 115 2.28 -17.15 -9.75
CA ILE A 115 1.40 -16.13 -10.33
C ILE A 115 0.41 -16.75 -11.33
N LYS A 116 0.86 -17.68 -12.18
CA LYS A 116 -0.03 -18.45 -13.08
C LYS A 116 -1.13 -19.16 -12.30
N LYS A 117 -0.76 -19.86 -11.21
CA LYS A 117 -1.73 -20.54 -10.34
C LYS A 117 -2.74 -19.59 -9.70
N HIS A 118 -2.28 -18.41 -9.24
CA HIS A 118 -3.18 -17.38 -8.71
C HIS A 118 -4.17 -16.90 -9.77
N LEU A 119 -3.69 -16.57 -10.98
CA LEU A 119 -4.55 -16.11 -12.08
C LEU A 119 -5.62 -17.15 -12.43
N THR A 120 -5.24 -18.43 -12.57
CA THR A 120 -6.20 -19.52 -12.81
C THR A 120 -7.21 -19.68 -11.68
N ALA A 121 -6.78 -19.57 -10.42
CA ALA A 121 -7.68 -19.66 -9.27
C ALA A 121 -8.67 -18.48 -9.21
N LEU A 122 -8.18 -17.26 -9.47
CA LEU A 122 -9.01 -16.05 -9.52
C LEU A 122 -10.00 -16.10 -10.68
N GLU A 123 -9.58 -16.56 -11.86
CA GLU A 123 -10.48 -16.72 -13.02
C GLU A 123 -11.66 -17.65 -12.70
N LYS A 124 -11.38 -18.75 -12.00
CA LYS A 124 -12.39 -19.73 -11.62
C LYS A 124 -13.33 -19.24 -10.51
N SER A 125 -12.79 -18.55 -9.50
CA SER A 125 -13.50 -18.35 -8.23
C SER A 125 -13.84 -16.89 -7.91
N ALA A 126 -13.13 -15.93 -8.48
CA ALA A 126 -13.32 -14.50 -8.24
C ALA A 126 -12.91 -13.67 -9.48
N PRO A 127 -13.52 -13.89 -10.66
CA PRO A 127 -13.09 -13.27 -11.91
C PRO A 127 -13.14 -11.74 -11.88
N ALA A 128 -14.02 -11.16 -11.06
CA ALA A 128 -14.12 -9.72 -10.86
C ALA A 128 -12.83 -9.09 -10.26
N LEU A 129 -11.95 -9.88 -9.65
CA LEU A 129 -10.69 -9.40 -9.05
C LEU A 129 -9.48 -9.54 -9.97
N LEU A 130 -9.63 -10.18 -11.14
CA LEU A 130 -8.51 -10.44 -12.05
C LEU A 130 -7.82 -9.17 -12.52
N SER A 131 -8.59 -8.17 -12.96
CA SER A 131 -8.05 -6.89 -13.43
C SER A 131 -7.26 -6.18 -12.33
N THR A 132 -7.80 -6.15 -11.11
CA THR A 132 -7.11 -5.56 -9.95
C THR A 132 -5.83 -6.33 -9.59
N TYR A 133 -5.86 -7.66 -9.58
CA TYR A 133 -4.65 -8.47 -9.32
C TYR A 133 -3.55 -8.22 -10.36
N ARG A 134 -3.94 -8.15 -11.64
CA ARG A 134 -3.04 -7.84 -12.75
C ARG A 134 -2.41 -6.47 -12.62
N GLU A 135 -3.24 -5.44 -12.44
CA GLU A 135 -2.78 -4.05 -12.32
C GLU A 135 -1.82 -3.88 -11.13
N LEU A 136 -2.18 -4.39 -9.95
CA LEU A 136 -1.30 -4.34 -8.78
C LEU A 136 0.00 -5.11 -9.00
N GLY A 137 -0.06 -6.26 -9.68
CA GLY A 137 1.11 -7.02 -10.07
C GLY A 137 2.04 -6.22 -10.97
N LEU A 138 1.50 -5.56 -12.00
CA LEU A 138 2.25 -4.70 -12.93
C LEU A 138 2.92 -3.53 -12.19
N GLN A 139 2.19 -2.85 -11.30
CA GLN A 139 2.72 -1.76 -10.48
C GLN A 139 3.78 -2.24 -9.46
N THR A 140 3.81 -3.53 -9.13
CA THR A 140 4.81 -4.11 -8.21
C THR A 140 6.12 -4.49 -8.92
N ILE A 141 6.11 -4.69 -10.26
CA ILE A 141 7.31 -5.10 -11.02
C ILE A 141 8.47 -4.10 -10.87
N PRO A 142 8.28 -2.76 -10.98
CA PRO A 142 9.36 -1.80 -10.76
C PRO A 142 10.00 -1.92 -9.38
N VAL A 143 9.20 -2.15 -8.33
CA VAL A 143 9.71 -2.34 -6.97
C VAL A 143 10.55 -3.63 -6.87
N ALA A 144 10.17 -4.69 -7.58
CA ALA A 144 10.94 -5.93 -7.63
C ALA A 144 12.27 -5.79 -8.41
N LEU A 145 12.28 -4.98 -9.48
CA LEU A 145 13.48 -4.61 -10.21
C LEU A 145 14.43 -3.80 -9.33
N ASP A 146 13.94 -2.78 -8.64
CA ASP A 146 14.75 -1.94 -7.75
C ASP A 146 15.32 -2.75 -6.58
N LYS A 147 14.61 -3.78 -6.12
CA LYS A 147 15.10 -4.76 -5.13
C LYS A 147 16.28 -5.60 -5.64
N GLY A 148 16.47 -5.70 -6.95
CA GLY A 148 17.57 -6.43 -7.59
C GLY A 148 17.45 -7.96 -7.52
N LYS A 149 16.23 -8.49 -7.30
CA LYS A 149 15.98 -9.94 -7.24
C LYS A 149 15.46 -10.54 -8.54
N ILE A 150 15.10 -9.69 -9.50
CA ILE A 150 14.74 -10.07 -10.87
C ILE A 150 15.50 -9.14 -11.84
N ASP A 151 15.79 -9.63 -13.04
CA ASP A 151 16.37 -8.84 -14.13
C ASP A 151 15.28 -8.33 -15.10
N SER A 152 15.70 -7.61 -16.14
CA SER A 152 14.81 -7.05 -17.17
C SER A 152 14.00 -8.13 -17.89
N ASP A 153 14.60 -9.27 -18.17
CA ASP A 153 13.98 -10.36 -18.92
C ASP A 153 12.88 -11.01 -18.08
N ARG A 154 13.16 -11.28 -16.80
CA ARG A 154 12.17 -11.79 -15.86
C ARG A 154 11.03 -10.79 -15.61
N ALA A 155 11.34 -9.49 -15.55
CA ALA A 155 10.33 -8.45 -15.44
C ALA A 155 9.41 -8.41 -16.67
N GLU A 156 9.94 -8.66 -17.87
CA GLU A 156 9.13 -8.71 -19.08
C GLU A 156 8.24 -9.94 -19.15
N GLU A 157 8.73 -11.12 -18.75
CA GLU A 157 7.89 -12.31 -18.62
C GLU A 157 6.75 -12.11 -17.60
N LEU A 158 7.00 -11.38 -16.51
CA LEU A 158 5.97 -10.99 -15.55
C LEU A 158 4.94 -10.05 -16.17
N ARG A 159 5.36 -9.04 -16.95
CA ARG A 159 4.44 -8.13 -17.64
C ARG A 159 3.54 -8.87 -18.61
N GLN A 160 4.11 -9.76 -19.42
CA GLN A 160 3.35 -10.57 -20.37
C GLN A 160 2.34 -11.49 -19.69
N LEU A 161 2.70 -12.05 -18.53
CA LEU A 161 1.79 -12.89 -17.74
C LEU A 161 0.64 -12.09 -17.09
N LEU A 162 0.88 -10.82 -16.77
CA LEU A 162 -0.05 -9.96 -16.06
C LEU A 162 -0.82 -8.99 -16.97
N ALA A 163 -0.54 -8.96 -18.27
CA ALA A 163 -1.35 -8.29 -19.28
C ALA A 163 -2.74 -8.97 -19.42
#